data_AF-A0A7Y2ER57-F1
#
_entry.id   AF-A0A7Y2ER57-F1
#
_cell.length_a   1.000
_cell.length_b   1.000
_cell.length_c   1.000
_cell.angle_alpha   90.00
_cell.angle_beta   90.00
_cell.angle_gamma   90.00
#
_symmetry.space_group_name_H-M   'P 1'
#
loop_
_entity.id
_entity.type
_entity.pdbx_description
1 polymer ?
#
loop_
_entity_poly.entity_id
_entity_poly.type
_entity_poly.pdbx_seq_one_letter_code
_entity_poly.pdbx_strand_id
1 'polypeptide(L)'
;MITSPANLILGGTLVFIATVFLLLAIPLIRRRVKVNYLYGIRFKKSYSSDEAWYDINEYGGKVLAISSVPMFILGLLCFFVDLEANQTITLIIAFSPAVVAVACALYIWRYTAAYITDSQH
;
A
#
# COMPACT_ATOMS: atom_id res chain seq x y z
N MET A 1 -10.51 -25.62 6.54
CA MET A 1 -10.09 -24.31 7.07
C MET A 1 -9.27 -24.59 8.31
N ILE A 2 -7.99 -24.19 8.34
CA ILE A 2 -7.14 -24.34 9.52
C ILE A 2 -7.27 -23.03 10.29
N THR A 3 -7.83 -23.07 11.50
CA THR A 3 -8.15 -21.88 12.30
C THR A 3 -7.36 -21.89 13.59
N SER A 4 -6.04 -21.82 13.48
CA SER A 4 -5.17 -21.52 14.62
C SER A 4 -5.24 -20.02 14.96
N PRO A 5 -4.87 -19.62 16.20
CA PRO A 5 -4.74 -18.20 16.55
C PRO A 5 -3.82 -17.43 15.60
N ALA A 6 -2.71 -18.04 15.16
CA ALA A 6 -1.78 -17.44 14.22
C ALA A 6 -2.44 -17.15 12.87
N ASN A 7 -3.24 -18.08 12.34
CA ASN A 7 -3.97 -17.93 11.08
C ASN A 7 -4.99 -16.79 11.17
N LEU A 8 -5.76 -16.74 12.26
CA LEU A 8 -6.77 -15.69 12.47
C LEU A 8 -6.13 -14.30 12.58
N ILE A 9 -5.04 -14.18 13.35
CA ILE A 9 -4.35 -12.91 13.56
C ILE A 9 -3.68 -12.44 12.27
N LEU A 10 -2.82 -13.27 11.66
CA LEU A 10 -2.05 -12.86 10.48
C LEU A 10 -2.93 -12.72 9.26
N GLY A 11 -3.77 -13.72 8.97
CA GLY A 11 -4.69 -13.68 7.84
C GLY A 11 -5.68 -12.52 7.94
N GLY A 12 -6.32 -12.37 9.12
CA GLY A 12 -7.25 -11.28 9.38
C GLY A 12 -6.60 -9.90 9.27
N THR A 13 -5.41 -9.72 9.85
CA THR A 13 -4.67 -8.44 9.80
C THR A 13 -4.30 -8.08 8.36
N LEU A 14 -3.79 -9.02 7.57
CA LEU A 14 -3.42 -8.78 6.18
C LEU A 14 -4.62 -8.39 5.33
N VAL A 15 -5.74 -9.13 5.45
CA VAL A 15 -6.99 -8.84 4.75
C VAL A 15 -7.51 -7.45 5.12
N PHE A 16 -7.51 -7.13 6.42
CA PHE A 16 -7.98 -5.84 6.90
C PHE A 16 -7.14 -4.68 6.37
N ILE A 17 -5.81 -4.73 6.57
CA ILE A 17 -4.89 -3.67 6.10
C ILE A 17 -5.00 -3.48 4.60
N ALA A 18 -4.94 -4.57 3.83
CA ALA A 18 -5.01 -4.49 2.37
C ALA A 18 -6.35 -3.90 1.88
N THR A 19 -7.46 -4.26 2.54
CA THR A 19 -8.78 -3.69 2.24
C THR A 19 -8.82 -2.19 2.53
N VAL A 20 -8.33 -1.77 3.70
CA VAL A 20 -8.24 -0.34 4.06
C VAL A 20 -7.41 0.42 3.02
N PHE A 21 -6.26 -0.12 2.62
CA PHE A 21 -5.39 0.52 1.63
C PHE A 21 -6.02 0.59 0.25
N LEU A 22 -6.74 -0.45 -0.20
CA LEU A 22 -7.53 -0.41 -1.44
C LEU A 22 -8.59 0.70 -1.38
N LEU A 23 -9.33 0.81 -0.28
CA LEU A 23 -10.36 1.83 -0.12
C LEU A 23 -9.78 3.25 -0.12
N LEU A 24 -8.63 3.46 0.53
CA LEU A 24 -7.92 4.74 0.51
C LEU A 24 -7.33 5.03 -0.89
N ALA A 25 -6.87 4.04 -1.64
CA ALA A 25 -6.37 4.27 -2.99
C ALA A 25 -7.43 4.83 -3.94
N ILE A 26 -8.72 4.45 -3.79
CA ILE A 26 -9.81 4.84 -4.70
C ILE A 26 -9.93 6.37 -4.89
N PRO A 27 -10.12 7.20 -3.85
CA PRO A 27 -10.28 8.65 -4.04
C PRO A 27 -9.01 9.32 -4.58
N LEU A 28 -7.82 8.76 -4.31
CA LEU A 28 -6.55 9.25 -4.85
C LEU A 28 -6.46 9.00 -6.36
N ILE A 29 -6.73 7.77 -6.80
CA ILE A 29 -6.73 7.37 -8.22
C ILE A 29 -7.77 8.19 -9.00
N ARG A 30 -8.92 8.47 -8.40
CA ARG A 30 -9.99 9.23 -9.05
C ARG A 30 -9.79 10.75 -9.01
N ARG A 31 -8.64 11.23 -8.53
CA ARG A 31 -8.32 12.67 -8.38
C ARG A 31 -9.43 13.44 -7.65
N ARG A 32 -10.02 12.85 -6.61
CA ARG A 32 -11.14 13.45 -5.83
C ARG A 32 -10.70 14.18 -4.57
N VAL A 33 -9.45 13.97 -4.16
CA VAL A 33 -8.90 14.52 -2.92
C VAL A 33 -8.29 15.88 -3.20
N LYS A 34 -8.86 16.95 -2.64
CA LYS A 34 -8.23 18.28 -2.67
C LYS A 34 -6.98 18.32 -1.79
N VAL A 35 -6.09 19.27 -2.06
CA VAL A 35 -4.90 19.54 -1.25
C VAL A 35 -5.30 19.65 0.23
N ASN A 36 -4.69 18.82 1.07
CA ASN A 36 -4.95 18.80 2.50
C ASN A 36 -3.75 18.25 3.27
N TYR A 37 -3.69 18.55 4.58
CA TYR A 37 -2.54 18.19 5.41
C TYR A 37 -2.63 16.81 6.07
N LEU A 38 -3.76 16.09 5.96
CA LEU A 38 -3.98 14.84 6.68
C LEU A 38 -3.86 13.60 5.79
N TYR A 39 -4.23 13.73 4.52
CA TYR A 39 -4.52 12.62 3.63
C TYR A 39 -3.94 12.80 2.24
N GLY A 40 -3.31 11.75 1.73
CA GLY A 40 -2.63 11.71 0.44
C GLY A 40 -1.12 11.49 0.56
N ILE A 41 -0.45 11.49 -0.59
CA ILE A 41 1.00 11.48 -0.71
C ILE A 41 1.52 12.90 -0.51
N ARG A 42 2.27 13.11 0.58
CA ARG A 42 2.60 14.45 1.11
C ARG A 42 4.10 14.77 1.04
N PHE A 43 4.74 14.46 -0.08
CA PHE A 43 6.08 14.96 -0.32
C PHE A 43 6.03 16.48 -0.56
N LYS A 44 7.13 17.19 -0.30
CA LYS A 44 7.21 18.65 -0.54
C LYS A 44 6.74 19.04 -1.96
N LYS A 45 7.05 18.19 -2.95
CA LYS A 45 6.67 18.39 -4.35
C LYS A 45 5.17 18.22 -4.62
N SER A 46 4.46 17.40 -3.83
CA SER A 46 3.01 17.25 -3.93
C SER A 46 2.26 18.57 -3.71
N TYR A 47 2.89 19.54 -3.03
CA TYR A 47 2.32 20.86 -2.75
C TYR A 47 2.82 21.96 -3.71
N SER A 48 3.59 21.65 -4.77
CA SER A 48 4.10 22.70 -5.65
C SER A 48 3.06 23.30 -6.59
N SER A 49 2.00 22.55 -6.90
CA SER A 49 0.86 22.98 -7.70
C SER A 49 -0.31 22.00 -7.52
N ASP A 50 -1.52 22.40 -7.90
CA ASP A 50 -2.69 21.51 -7.91
C ASP A 50 -2.49 20.32 -8.86
N GLU A 51 -1.85 20.55 -10.02
CA GLU A 51 -1.47 19.50 -10.99
C GLU A 51 -0.57 18.45 -10.32
N ALA A 52 0.52 18.91 -9.67
CA ALA A 52 1.47 18.03 -8.99
C ALA A 52 0.79 17.25 -7.84
N TRP A 53 -0.14 17.88 -7.13
CA TRP A 53 -0.93 17.20 -6.12
C TRP A 53 -1.70 16.02 -6.72
N TYR A 54 -2.48 16.25 -7.78
CA TYR A 54 -3.30 15.20 -8.38
C TYR A 54 -2.47 14.11 -9.06
N ASP A 55 -1.39 14.46 -9.76
CA ASP A 55 -0.52 13.49 -10.43
C ASP A 55 0.19 12.56 -9.45
N ILE A 56 0.84 13.13 -8.44
CA ILE A 56 1.58 12.36 -7.43
C ILE A 56 0.61 11.51 -6.60
N ASN A 57 -0.56 12.04 -6.25
CA ASN A 57 -1.56 11.26 -5.50
C ASN A 57 -2.19 10.17 -6.35
N GLU A 58 -2.50 10.41 -7.63
CA GLU A 58 -3.01 9.37 -8.51
C GLU A 58 -1.98 8.25 -8.65
N TYR A 59 -0.71 8.58 -8.92
CA TYR A 59 0.36 7.59 -9.02
C TYR A 59 0.52 6.81 -7.71
N GLY A 60 0.61 7.50 -6.57
CA GLY A 60 0.73 6.85 -5.28
C GLY A 60 -0.48 6.00 -4.90
N GLY A 61 -1.69 6.43 -5.28
CA GLY A 61 -2.91 5.63 -5.18
C GLY A 61 -2.82 4.34 -6.00
N LYS A 62 -2.35 4.41 -7.26
CA LYS A 62 -2.15 3.22 -8.11
C LYS A 62 -1.13 2.25 -7.48
N VAL A 63 0.00 2.75 -7.01
CA VAL A 63 1.02 1.93 -6.31
C VAL A 63 0.41 1.27 -5.08
N LEU A 64 -0.28 2.03 -4.23
CA LEU A 64 -0.93 1.52 -3.02
C LEU A 64 -1.96 0.43 -3.35
N ALA A 65 -2.81 0.63 -4.36
CA ALA A 65 -3.79 -0.36 -4.79
C ALA A 65 -3.14 -1.64 -5.31
N ILE A 66 -2.22 -1.51 -6.27
CA ILE A 66 -1.54 -2.66 -6.91
C ILE A 66 -0.80 -3.50 -5.87
N SER A 67 -0.10 -2.86 -4.93
CA SER A 67 0.64 -3.53 -3.87
C SER A 67 -0.26 -4.16 -2.80
N SER A 68 -1.49 -3.67 -2.62
CA SER A 68 -2.44 -4.23 -1.65
C SER A 68 -3.12 -5.51 -2.14
N VAL A 69 -3.30 -5.68 -3.46
CA VAL A 69 -3.91 -6.91 -4.04
C VAL A 69 -3.16 -8.19 -3.64
N PRO A 70 -1.83 -8.33 -3.82
CA PRO A 70 -1.13 -9.54 -3.41
C PRO A 70 -1.15 -9.73 -1.88
N MET A 71 -1.13 -8.65 -1.09
CA MET A 71 -1.27 -8.75 0.38
C MET A 71 -2.66 -9.29 0.78
N PHE A 72 -3.72 -8.83 0.11
CA PHE A 72 -5.08 -9.31 0.35
C PHE A 72 -5.18 -10.82 0.04
N ILE A 73 -4.65 -11.23 -1.12
CA ILE A 73 -4.61 -12.65 -1.52
C ILE A 73 -3.79 -13.47 -0.52
N LEU A 74 -2.61 -13.00 -0.10
CA LEU A 74 -1.78 -13.67 0.89
C LEU A 74 -2.52 -13.82 2.23
N GLY A 75 -3.23 -12.79 2.68
CA GLY A 75 -4.07 -12.84 3.87
C GLY A 75 -5.18 -13.89 3.78
N LEU A 76 -5.83 -14.03 2.62
CA LEU A 76 -6.82 -15.08 2.39
C LEU A 76 -6.18 -16.48 2.40
N LEU A 77 -4.99 -16.64 1.82
CA LEU A 77 -4.26 -17.91 1.80
C LEU A 77 -3.84 -18.38 3.20
N CYS A 78 -3.62 -17.46 4.15
CA CYS A 78 -3.29 -17.80 5.53
C CYS A 78 -4.37 -18.66 6.21
N PHE A 79 -5.64 -18.64 5.77
CA PHE A 79 -6.70 -19.49 6.35
C PHE A 79 -6.65 -20.96 5.86
N PHE A 80 -5.79 -21.25 4.90
CA PHE A 80 -5.65 -22.58 4.27
C PHE A 80 -4.29 -23.23 4.52
N VAL A 81 -3.34 -22.50 5.13
CA VAL A 81 -1.98 -22.98 5.44
C VAL A 81 -1.83 -23.16 6.94
N ASP A 82 -1.15 -24.22 7.38
CA ASP A 82 -0.79 -24.38 8.79
C ASP A 82 0.44 -23.53 9.14
N LEU A 83 0.21 -22.36 9.74
CA LEU A 83 1.28 -21.44 10.14
C LEU A 83 2.01 -21.91 11.40
N GLU A 84 1.40 -22.76 12.23
CA GLU A 84 2.06 -23.28 13.44
C GLU A 84 3.09 -24.36 13.08
N ALA A 85 2.85 -25.11 12.01
CA ALA A 85 3.77 -26.11 11.51
C ALA A 85 5.10 -25.56 10.95
N ASN A 86 5.16 -24.28 10.55
CA ASN A 86 6.35 -23.70 9.92
C ASN A 86 6.62 -22.25 10.35
N GLN A 87 7.48 -22.09 11.36
CA GLN A 87 7.89 -20.80 11.89
C GLN A 87 8.50 -19.87 10.83
N THR A 88 9.28 -20.41 9.88
CA THR A 88 9.91 -19.61 8.83
C THR A 88 8.88 -18.97 7.91
N ILE A 89 7.88 -19.74 7.45
CA ILE A 89 6.78 -19.22 6.63
C ILE A 89 6.00 -18.15 7.40
N THR A 90 5.71 -18.41 8.67
CA THR A 90 4.99 -17.49 9.54
C THR A 90 5.72 -16.15 9.69
N LEU A 91 7.04 -16.15 9.88
CA LEU A 91 7.84 -14.94 9.94
C LEU A 91 7.85 -14.20 8.59
N ILE A 92 8.01 -14.90 7.47
CA ILE A 92 7.97 -14.28 6.13
C ILE A 92 6.64 -13.54 5.91
N ILE A 93 5.52 -14.19 6.25
CA ILE A 93 4.19 -13.59 6.12
C ILE A 93 4.04 -12.38 7.06
N ALA A 94 4.47 -12.51 8.32
CA ALA A 94 4.37 -11.45 9.32
C ALA A 94 5.15 -10.18 8.93
N PHE A 95 6.32 -10.32 8.28
CA PHE A 95 7.13 -9.19 7.83
C PHE A 95 6.76 -8.67 6.43
N SER A 96 5.94 -9.40 5.66
CA SER A 96 5.53 -8.99 4.32
C SER A 96 4.90 -7.58 4.22
N PRO A 97 4.08 -7.10 5.18
CA PRO A 97 3.52 -5.74 5.11
C PRO A 97 4.60 -4.67 5.16
N ALA A 98 5.65 -4.87 5.96
CA ALA A 98 6.74 -3.91 6.07
C ALA A 98 7.53 -3.83 4.77
N VAL A 99 7.82 -4.99 4.15
CA VAL A 99 8.50 -5.06 2.85
C VAL A 99 7.68 -4.35 1.78
N VAL A 100 6.37 -4.60 1.72
CA VAL A 100 5.46 -3.94 0.77
C VAL A 100 5.38 -2.43 1.03
N ALA A 101 5.26 -2.01 2.29
CA ALA A 101 5.20 -0.59 2.65
C ALA A 101 6.48 0.17 2.24
N VAL A 102 7.65 -0.42 2.49
CA VAL A 102 8.94 0.14 2.07
C VAL A 102 9.03 0.21 0.56
N ALA A 103 8.67 -0.86 -0.16
CA ALA A 103 8.66 -0.85 -1.62
C ALA A 103 7.73 0.24 -2.17
N CYS A 104 6.50 0.36 -1.65
CA CYS A 104 5.56 1.42 -2.03
C CYS A 104 6.18 2.81 -1.82
N ALA A 105 6.73 3.06 -0.64
CA ALA A 105 7.35 4.34 -0.32
C ALA A 105 8.49 4.68 -1.28
N LEU A 106 9.33 3.71 -1.64
CA LEU A 106 10.43 3.88 -2.58
C LEU A 106 9.95 4.16 -4.01
N TYR A 107 8.93 3.45 -4.51
CA TYR A 107 8.35 3.70 -5.84
C TYR A 107 7.75 5.11 -5.93
N ILE A 108 6.98 5.50 -4.92
CA ILE A 108 6.32 6.81 -4.88
C ILE A 108 7.36 7.92 -4.71
N TRP A 109 8.37 7.73 -3.86
CA TRP A 109 9.48 8.67 -3.70
C TRP A 109 10.24 8.86 -5.02
N ARG A 110 10.59 7.76 -5.71
CA ARG A 110 11.31 7.83 -6.98
C ARG A 110 10.52 8.58 -8.05
N TYR A 111 9.22 8.30 -8.17
CA TYR A 111 8.33 9.04 -9.08
C TYR A 111 8.27 10.52 -8.72
N THR A 112 8.08 10.83 -7.44
CA THR A 112 7.97 12.22 -6.96
C THR A 112 9.28 12.99 -7.13
N ALA A 113 10.42 12.35 -6.95
CA ALA A 113 11.74 12.94 -7.19
C ALA A 113 11.97 13.21 -8.68
N ALA A 114 11.54 12.31 -9.57
CA ALA A 114 11.66 12.47 -11.02
C ALA A 114 10.72 13.54 -11.61
N TYR A 115 9.58 13.81 -10.96
CA TYR A 115 8.63 14.85 -11.38
C TYR A 115 9.25 16.27 -11.46
N ILE A 116 10.45 16.48 -10.88
CA ILE A 116 11.21 17.74 -11.01
C ILE A 116 11.71 17.97 -12.45
N THR A 117 12.07 16.91 -13.17
CA THR A 117 12.84 17.02 -14.42
C THR A 117 11.96 17.26 -15.63
N ASP A 118 10.76 16.68 -15.67
CA ASP A 118 9.84 16.78 -16.82
C ASP A 118 8.97 18.05 -16.80
N SER A 119 8.71 18.66 -15.63
CA SER A 119 7.83 19.83 -15.52
C SER A 119 8.51 21.17 -15.83
N GLN A 120 9.70 21.15 -16.44
CA GLN A 120 10.49 22.33 -16.85
C GLN A 120 10.59 22.47 -18.38
N HIS A 121 9.86 21.64 -19.13
CA HIS A 121 9.69 21.72 -20.58
C HIS A 121 8.22 21.99 -20.92
#